data_AF-A0A0N9HT03-F1
#
_entry.id   AF-A0A0N9HT03-F1
#
_cell.length_a   1.000
_cell.length_b   1.000
_cell.length_c   1.000
_cell.angle_alpha   90.00
_cell.angle_beta   90.00
_cell.angle_gamma   90.00
#
_symmetry.space_group_name_H-M   'P 1'
#
loop_
_entity.id
_entity.type
_entity.pdbx_description
1 polymer ?
#
loop_
_entity_poly.entity_id
_entity_poly.type
_entity_poly.pdbx_seq_one_letter_code
_entity_poly.pdbx_strand_id
1 'polypeptide(L)'
;MLKGFKDFIMRGNVLELAVAVVMGTAFTAVVTAVVNGVLNPLIASIGGSNVSGLSWTIIDGNAKSTLDFAVVITAIINFVLIAAVVYFALVMPMKKIQERRKRGVEPGPSEPTQVEVLMEIRDLLQTRQGSQQGPAQQSRPGQAPDQRF
;
A
#
# COMPACT_ATOMS: atom_id res chain seq x y z
N MET A 1 -7.91 33.17 9.63
CA MET A 1 -8.55 31.83 9.52
C MET A 1 -8.28 31.19 8.17
N LEU A 2 -8.75 31.75 7.03
CA LEU A 2 -8.54 31.15 5.69
C LEU A 2 -7.05 30.92 5.31
N LYS A 3 -6.15 31.84 5.68
CA LYS A 3 -4.71 31.70 5.41
C LYS A 3 -4.10 30.51 6.17
N GLY A 4 -4.42 30.37 7.46
CA GLY A 4 -3.98 29.23 8.27
C GLY A 4 -4.60 27.89 7.86
N PHE A 5 -5.81 27.90 7.31
CA PHE A 5 -6.44 26.71 6.74
C PHE A 5 -5.78 26.28 5.42
N LYS A 6 -5.45 27.24 4.54
CA LYS A 6 -4.64 26.98 3.34
C LYS A 6 -3.28 26.40 3.71
N ASP A 7 -2.57 27.00 4.67
CA ASP A 7 -1.27 26.52 5.13
C ASP A 7 -1.35 25.15 5.83
N PHE A 8 -2.51 24.76 6.34
CA PHE A 8 -2.75 23.43 6.90
C PHE A 8 -2.96 22.36 5.82
N ILE A 9 -3.78 22.64 4.80
CA ILE A 9 -4.00 21.72 3.66
C ILE A 9 -2.71 21.56 2.84
N MET A 10 -1.93 22.64 2.69
CA MET A 10 -0.67 22.61 1.94
C MET A 10 0.44 21.80 2.60
N ARG A 11 0.23 21.22 3.80
CA ARG A 11 1.19 20.29 4.44
C ARG A 11 1.32 18.93 3.75
N GLY A 12 0.65 18.70 2.62
CA GLY A 12 0.79 17.51 1.75
C GLY A 12 0.15 16.25 2.35
N ASN A 13 0.62 15.82 3.52
CA ASN A 13 0.17 14.64 4.25
C ASN A 13 -1.36 14.64 4.49
N VAL A 14 -1.96 15.79 4.81
CA VAL A 14 -3.42 15.88 5.05
C VAL A 14 -4.20 15.78 3.75
N LEU A 15 -3.69 16.38 2.66
CA LEU A 15 -4.36 16.38 1.37
C LEU A 15 -4.36 14.97 0.76
N GLU A 16 -3.24 14.26 0.81
CA GLU A 16 -3.13 12.88 0.32
C GLU A 16 -4.07 11.94 1.08
N LEU A 17 -4.11 12.05 2.41
CA LEU A 17 -5.03 11.27 3.24
C LEU A 17 -6.50 11.62 2.93
N ALA A 18 -6.84 12.90 2.76
CA ALA A 18 -8.18 13.33 2.43
C ALA A 18 -8.64 12.78 1.08
N VAL A 19 -7.78 12.86 0.05
CA VAL A 19 -8.07 12.32 -1.28
C VAL A 19 -8.23 10.81 -1.21
N ALA A 20 -7.36 10.10 -0.49
CA ALA A 20 -7.45 8.64 -0.34
C ALA A 20 -8.79 8.21 0.29
N VAL A 21 -9.25 8.91 1.33
CA VAL A 21 -10.53 8.61 2.00
C VAL A 21 -11.72 8.88 1.07
N VAL A 22 -11.75 10.04 0.40
CA VAL A 22 -12.86 10.40 -0.53
C VAL A 22 -12.94 9.44 -1.71
N MET A 23 -11.79 9.07 -2.29
CA MET A 23 -11.75 8.11 -3.39
C MET A 23 -12.15 6.71 -2.93
N GLY A 24 -11.74 6.30 -1.72
CA GLY A 24 -12.10 5.02 -1.13
C GLY A 24 -13.60 4.87 -0.89
N THR A 25 -14.26 5.91 -0.35
CA THR A 25 -15.72 5.90 -0.12
C THR A 25 -16.50 5.93 -1.43
N ALA A 26 -16.09 6.76 -2.39
CA ALA A 26 -16.72 6.81 -3.71
C ALA A 26 -16.63 5.46 -4.44
N PHE A 27 -15.47 4.81 -4.43
CA PHE A 27 -15.30 3.49 -5.04
C PHE A 27 -16.13 2.42 -4.35
N THR A 28 -16.16 2.42 -3.01
CA THR A 28 -17.00 1.50 -2.24
C THR A 28 -18.47 1.66 -2.58
N ALA A 29 -18.95 2.89 -2.77
CA ALA A 29 -20.32 3.16 -3.19
C ALA A 29 -20.63 2.57 -4.58
N VAL A 30 -19.72 2.69 -5.55
CA VAL A 30 -19.87 2.09 -6.89
C VAL A 30 -19.93 0.57 -6.81
N VAL A 31 -19.01 -0.07 -6.07
CA VAL A 31 -19.01 -1.53 -5.92
C VAL A 31 -20.30 -1.99 -5.22
N THR A 32 -20.72 -1.29 -4.17
CA THR A 32 -21.97 -1.57 -3.45
C THR A 32 -23.18 -1.46 -4.37
N ALA A 33 -23.23 -0.44 -5.23
CA ALA A 33 -24.31 -0.28 -6.21
C ALA A 33 -24.36 -1.44 -7.21
N VAL A 34 -23.20 -1.94 -7.67
CA VAL A 34 -23.13 -3.12 -8.55
C VAL A 34 -23.56 -4.39 -7.84
N VAL A 35 -23.09 -4.61 -6.61
CA VAL A 35 -23.46 -5.78 -5.80
C VAL A 35 -24.97 -5.77 -5.55
N ASN A 36 -25.51 -4.65 -5.07
CA ASN A 36 -26.94 -4.54 -4.77
C ASN A 36 -27.83 -4.57 -6.02
N GLY A 37 -27.38 -3.96 -7.12
CA GLY A 37 -28.17 -3.82 -8.34
C GLY A 37 -28.11 -5.03 -9.27
N VAL A 38 -27.02 -5.80 -9.25
CA VAL A 38 -26.79 -6.92 -10.19
C VAL A 38 -26.63 -8.24 -9.45
N LEU A 39 -25.75 -8.33 -8.46
CA LEU A 39 -25.48 -9.61 -7.80
C LEU A 39 -26.61 -10.04 -6.88
N ASN A 40 -27.12 -9.16 -6.02
CA ASN A 40 -28.20 -9.50 -5.10
C ASN A 40 -29.46 -10.04 -5.81
N PRO A 41 -29.97 -9.44 -6.90
CA PRO A 41 -31.11 -10.02 -7.61
C PRO A 41 -30.79 -11.34 -8.34
N LEU A 42 -29.55 -11.54 -8.80
CA LEU A 42 -29.12 -12.83 -9.37
C LEU A 42 -29.03 -13.92 -8.31
N ILE A 43 -28.59 -13.60 -7.10
CA ILE A 43 -28.54 -14.56 -5.99
C ILE A 43 -29.96 -14.79 -5.44
N ALA A 44 -30.80 -13.76 -5.45
CA ALA A 44 -32.23 -13.88 -5.10
C ALA A 44 -32.96 -14.84 -6.03
N SER A 45 -32.70 -14.76 -7.34
CA SER A 45 -33.39 -15.58 -8.34
C SER A 45 -33.02 -17.07 -8.28
N ILE A 46 -31.84 -17.40 -7.77
CA ILE A 46 -31.40 -18.79 -7.53
C ILE A 46 -31.76 -19.30 -6.13
N GLY A 47 -32.50 -18.51 -5.33
CA GLY A 47 -33.09 -18.94 -4.06
C GLY A 47 -32.40 -18.45 -2.79
N GLY A 48 -31.50 -17.47 -2.84
CA GLY A 48 -30.70 -17.09 -1.68
C GLY A 48 -30.33 -15.62 -1.55
N SER A 49 -31.27 -14.68 -1.43
CA SER A 49 -30.93 -13.30 -1.02
C SER A 49 -31.44 -12.89 0.35
N ASN A 50 -32.42 -13.60 0.89
CA ASN A 50 -32.95 -13.33 2.22
C ASN A 50 -32.98 -14.65 2.98
N VAL A 51 -32.16 -14.75 4.02
CA VAL A 51 -32.23 -15.86 4.98
C VAL A 51 -33.44 -15.64 5.89
N SER A 52 -34.63 -15.45 5.30
CA SER A 52 -35.85 -15.09 6.03
C SER A 52 -36.24 -16.22 6.98
N GLY A 53 -36.48 -15.89 8.26
CA GLY A 53 -37.01 -16.84 9.23
C GLY A 53 -36.19 -17.01 10.52
N LEU A 54 -35.07 -16.29 10.66
CA LEU A 54 -34.23 -16.31 11.86
C LEU A 54 -34.42 -15.07 12.76
N SER A 55 -35.60 -14.45 12.70
CA SER A 55 -35.95 -13.30 13.54
C SER A 55 -36.58 -13.75 14.85
N TRP A 56 -35.95 -13.46 16.00
CA TRP A 56 -36.52 -13.69 17.31
C TRP A 56 -36.94 -12.36 17.95
N THR A 57 -38.21 -12.20 18.28
CA THR A 57 -38.71 -11.02 19.00
C THR A 57 -38.55 -11.22 20.51
N ILE A 58 -37.70 -10.40 21.16
CA ILE A 58 -37.39 -10.51 22.59
C ILE A 58 -38.54 -9.97 23.46
N ILE A 59 -39.26 -8.94 22.97
CA ILE A 59 -40.41 -8.32 23.65
C ILE A 59 -41.55 -8.20 22.65
N ASP A 60 -42.66 -8.88 22.94
CA ASP A 60 -43.84 -8.85 22.08
C ASP A 60 -44.44 -7.43 22.04
N GLY A 61 -44.69 -6.90 20.84
CA GLY A 61 -45.19 -5.54 20.63
C GLY A 61 -44.13 -4.42 20.49
N ASN A 62 -42.83 -4.71 20.61
CA ASN A 62 -41.78 -3.73 20.31
C ASN A 62 -40.97 -4.13 19.06
N ALA A 63 -41.26 -3.49 17.92
CA ALA A 63 -40.56 -3.72 16.65
C ALA A 63 -39.04 -3.44 16.70
N LYS A 64 -38.54 -2.74 17.73
CA LYS A 64 -37.09 -2.53 17.95
C LYS A 64 -36.41 -3.65 18.73
N SER A 65 -37.18 -4.59 19.29
CA SER A 65 -36.68 -5.73 20.07
C SER A 65 -36.62 -7.03 19.26
N THR A 66 -36.73 -6.94 17.93
CA THR A 66 -36.60 -8.07 17.01
C THR A 66 -35.14 -8.25 16.64
N LEU A 67 -34.57 -9.40 17.02
CA LEU A 67 -33.22 -9.78 16.65
C LEU A 67 -33.28 -10.57 15.35
N ASP A 68 -32.93 -9.93 14.24
CA ASP A 68 -32.95 -10.54 12.91
C ASP A 68 -31.55 -10.99 12.49
N PHE A 69 -31.25 -12.28 12.69
CA PHE A 69 -29.97 -12.85 12.25
C PHE A 69 -29.89 -12.98 10.72
N ALA A 70 -31.00 -12.92 10.00
CA ALA A 70 -31.01 -12.93 8.54
C ALA A 70 -30.25 -11.73 7.97
N VAL A 71 -30.50 -10.54 8.54
CA VAL A 71 -29.86 -9.30 8.12
C VAL A 71 -28.34 -9.38 8.33
N VAL A 72 -27.88 -9.99 9.41
CA VAL A 72 -26.45 -10.16 9.70
C VAL A 72 -25.80 -11.10 8.68
N ILE A 73 -26.43 -12.24 8.38
CA ILE A 73 -25.90 -13.19 7.39
C ILE A 73 -25.87 -12.56 5.99
N THR A 74 -26.95 -11.86 5.59
CA THR A 74 -27.00 -11.13 4.33
C THR A 74 -25.91 -10.04 4.26
N ALA A 75 -25.66 -9.32 5.36
CA ALA A 75 -24.58 -8.33 5.42
C ALA A 75 -23.19 -8.97 5.26
N ILE A 76 -22.95 -10.14 5.84
CA ILE A 76 -21.69 -10.90 5.68
C ILE A 76 -21.52 -11.34 4.23
N ILE A 77 -22.56 -11.87 3.59
CA ILE A 77 -22.52 -12.27 2.18
C ILE A 77 -22.18 -11.06 1.30
N ASN A 78 -22.88 -9.94 1.50
CA ASN A 78 -22.61 -8.71 0.75
C ASN A 78 -21.18 -8.20 0.96
N PHE A 79 -20.66 -8.25 2.19
CA PHE A 79 -19.28 -7.87 2.48
C PHE A 79 -18.28 -8.74 1.71
N VAL A 80 -18.47 -10.06 1.69
CA VAL A 80 -17.61 -10.99 0.94
C VAL A 80 -17.68 -10.71 -0.57
N LEU A 81 -18.86 -10.41 -1.10
CA LEU A 81 -19.01 -10.07 -2.53
C LEU A 81 -18.29 -8.76 -2.89
N ILE A 82 -18.46 -7.70 -2.09
CA ILE A 82 -17.74 -6.43 -2.28
C ILE A 82 -16.23 -6.68 -2.24
N ALA A 83 -15.75 -7.41 -1.23
CA ALA A 83 -14.34 -7.75 -1.10
C ALA A 83 -13.82 -8.55 -2.31
N ALA A 84 -14.60 -9.50 -2.82
CA ALA A 84 -14.25 -10.26 -4.02
C ALA A 84 -14.14 -9.36 -5.26
N VAL A 85 -15.11 -8.46 -5.48
CA VAL A 85 -15.08 -7.52 -6.60
C VAL A 85 -13.86 -6.60 -6.51
N VAL A 86 -13.60 -6.02 -5.33
CA VAL A 86 -12.43 -5.16 -5.09
C VAL A 86 -11.13 -5.93 -5.34
N TYR A 87 -11.03 -7.16 -4.85
CA TYR A 87 -9.85 -8.01 -5.02
C TYR A 87 -9.60 -8.32 -6.50
N PHE A 88 -10.62 -8.74 -7.24
CA PHE A 88 -10.49 -9.06 -8.66
C PHE A 88 -10.24 -7.81 -9.53
N ALA A 89 -10.89 -6.68 -9.24
CA ALA A 89 -10.78 -5.47 -10.04
C ALA A 89 -9.52 -4.64 -9.79
N LEU A 90 -8.99 -4.63 -8.55
CA LEU A 90 -7.83 -3.81 -8.18
C LEU A 90 -6.61 -4.64 -7.80
N VAL A 91 -6.77 -5.58 -6.88
CA VAL A 91 -5.63 -6.30 -6.29
C VAL A 91 -5.01 -7.28 -7.30
N MET A 92 -5.83 -8.05 -8.02
CA MET A 92 -5.35 -9.01 -9.03
C MET A 92 -4.57 -8.34 -10.18
N PRO A 93 -5.07 -7.30 -10.87
CA PRO A 93 -4.31 -6.64 -11.92
C PRO A 93 -3.07 -5.93 -11.37
N MET A 94 -3.16 -5.32 -10.18
CA MET A 94 -2.00 -4.68 -9.55
C MET A 94 -0.91 -5.71 -9.21
N LYS A 95 -1.28 -6.88 -8.66
CA LYS A 95 -0.35 -8.00 -8.44
C LYS A 95 0.26 -8.49 -9.75
N LYS A 96 -0.55 -8.65 -10.81
CA LYS A 96 -0.07 -9.09 -12.13
C LYS A 96 0.89 -8.09 -12.78
N ILE A 97 0.64 -6.79 -12.63
CA ILE A 97 1.55 -5.72 -13.12
C ILE A 97 2.84 -5.72 -12.29
N GLN A 98 2.76 -5.84 -10.96
CA GLN A 98 3.93 -5.90 -10.11
C GLN A 98 4.79 -7.14 -10.38
N GLU A 99 4.19 -8.31 -10.60
CA GLU A 99 4.90 -9.53 -10.98
C GLU A 99 5.57 -9.39 -12.35
N ARG A 100 4.94 -8.71 -13.31
CA ARG A 100 5.55 -8.38 -14.61
C ARG A 100 6.71 -7.40 -14.48
N ARG A 101 6.58 -6.38 -13.63
CA ARG A 101 7.69 -5.46 -13.30
C ARG A 101 8.85 -6.18 -12.63
N LYS A 102 8.57 -7.16 -11.76
CA LYS A 102 9.61 -8.00 -11.13
C LYS A 102 10.24 -9.04 -12.06
N ARG A 103 9.63 -9.37 -13.20
CA ARG A 103 10.05 -10.50 -14.08
C ARG A 103 10.66 -10.10 -15.42
N GLY A 104 10.71 -8.83 -15.83
CA GLY A 104 11.35 -8.52 -17.12
C GLY A 104 11.15 -7.13 -17.71
N VAL A 105 11.12 -6.07 -16.90
CA VAL A 105 11.20 -4.70 -17.43
C VAL A 105 12.24 -3.96 -16.59
N GLU A 106 13.41 -3.72 -17.17
CA GLU A 106 14.35 -2.70 -16.69
C GLU A 106 13.58 -1.42 -16.37
N PRO A 107 13.92 -0.77 -15.25
CA PRO A 107 13.08 0.27 -14.69
C PRO A 107 12.97 1.43 -15.68
N GLY A 108 11.75 1.75 -16.12
CA GLY A 108 11.44 3.17 -16.34
C GLY A 108 11.78 3.89 -15.03
N PRO A 109 12.43 5.06 -15.10
CA PRO A 109 13.38 5.55 -14.11
C PRO A 109 12.73 5.54 -12.73
N SER A 110 12.96 4.45 -12.01
CA SER A 110 12.76 4.42 -10.59
C SER A 110 13.98 5.18 -10.13
N GLU A 111 13.79 6.38 -9.58
CA GLU A 111 14.88 7.03 -8.86
C GLU A 111 15.54 5.97 -7.98
N PRO A 112 16.88 5.83 -8.05
CA PRO A 112 17.58 4.81 -7.29
C PRO A 112 17.08 4.91 -5.86
N THR A 113 16.64 3.79 -5.32
CA THR A 113 16.09 3.79 -3.97
C THR A 113 17.15 4.38 -3.05
N GLN A 114 16.72 5.08 -1.98
CA GLN A 114 17.69 5.67 -1.05
C GLN A 114 18.71 4.61 -0.56
N VAL A 115 18.28 3.35 -0.47
CA VAL A 115 19.13 2.21 -0.15
C VAL A 115 20.16 1.91 -1.24
N GLU A 116 19.81 1.93 -2.53
CA GLU A 116 20.74 1.78 -3.64
C GLU A 116 21.77 2.91 -3.70
N VAL A 117 21.33 4.16 -3.54
CA VAL A 117 22.25 5.31 -3.48
C VAL A 117 23.19 5.19 -2.28
N LEU A 118 22.70 4.77 -1.12
CA LEU A 118 23.53 4.55 0.07
C LEU A 118 24.50 3.38 -0.11
N MET A 119 24.13 2.33 -0.84
CA MET A 119 25.04 1.24 -1.21
C MET A 119 26.14 1.73 -2.15
N GLU A 120 25.79 2.53 -3.17
CA GLU A 120 26.77 3.13 -4.07
C GLU A 120 27.74 4.07 -3.32
N ILE A 121 27.23 4.92 -2.43
CA ILE A 121 28.06 5.77 -1.56
C ILE A 121 28.99 4.92 -0.67
N ARG A 122 28.48 3.83 -0.07
CA ARG A 122 29.32 2.93 0.75
C ARG A 122 30.45 2.33 -0.07
N ASP A 123 30.15 1.83 -1.26
CA ASP A 123 31.11 1.15 -2.11
C ASP A 123 32.17 2.14 -2.65
N LEU A 124 31.76 3.37 -2.99
CA LEU A 124 32.67 4.48 -3.34
C LEU A 124 33.57 4.88 -2.15
N LEU A 125 33.03 4.93 -0.93
CA LEU A 125 33.81 5.24 0.28
C LEU A 125 34.81 4.13 0.65
N GLN A 126 34.42 2.87 0.51
CA GLN A 126 35.30 1.72 0.73
C GLN A 126 36.45 1.70 -0.30
N THR A 127 36.15 1.99 -1.56
CA THR A 127 37.15 2.12 -2.63
C THR A 127 38.14 3.25 -2.34
N ARG A 128 37.65 4.38 -1.79
CA ARG A 128 38.49 5.52 -1.39
C ARG A 128 39.35 5.23 -0.16
N GLN A 129 38.86 4.45 0.81
CA GLN A 129 39.65 4.02 1.97
C GLN A 129 40.76 3.02 1.59
N GLY A 130 40.46 2.08 0.70
CA GLY A 130 41.46 1.13 0.19
C GLY A 130 42.59 1.79 -0.61
N SER A 131 42.31 2.91 -1.28
CA SER A 131 43.32 3.68 -2.04
C SER A 131 44.13 4.67 -1.20
N GLN A 132 43.76 4.93 0.06
CA GLN A 132 44.58 5.70 1.02
C GLN A 132 45.52 4.80 1.85
N GLN A 133 45.38 3.47 1.77
CA GLN A 133 46.23 2.50 2.46
C GLN A 133 47.17 1.77 1.47
N GLY A 134 48.14 2.50 0.89
CA GLY A 134 49.30 1.93 0.18
C GLY A 134 49.95 2.93 -0.79
N PRO A 135 51.30 3.06 -0.89
CA PRO A 135 52.38 2.25 -0.31
C PRO A 135 53.27 3.01 0.69
N ALA A 136 53.37 2.49 1.91
CA ALA A 136 54.36 2.93 2.90
C ALA A 136 55.66 2.09 2.82
N GLN A 137 56.22 1.83 1.64
CA GLN A 137 57.60 1.33 1.57
C GLN A 137 58.15 1.33 0.14
N GLN A 138 58.88 2.39 -0.25
CA GLN A 138 59.90 2.24 -1.29
C GLN A 138 61.02 3.27 -1.10
N SER A 139 62.05 2.81 -0.37
CA SER A 139 63.47 2.99 -0.67
C SER A 139 64.03 4.42 -0.75
N ARG A 140 64.47 4.95 0.41
CA ARG A 140 65.51 6.00 0.46
C ARG A 140 66.84 5.41 -0.05
N PRO A 141 67.48 5.95 -1.11
CA PRO A 141 68.85 5.60 -1.45
C PRO A 141 69.79 6.23 -0.42
N GLY A 142 70.78 5.46 0.03
CA GLY A 142 71.74 5.86 1.06
C GLY A 142 72.42 7.20 0.76
N GLN A 143 72.16 8.18 1.61
CA GLN A 143 73.00 9.36 1.74
C GLN A 143 74.10 9.03 2.75
N ALA A 144 75.32 8.92 2.25
CA ALA A 144 76.54 8.73 3.03
C ALA A 144 76.73 9.91 4.00
N PRO A 145 77.16 9.68 5.25
CA PRO A 145 77.58 10.74 6.13
C PRO A 145 79.06 11.04 5.86
N ASP A 146 79.34 12.06 5.06
CA ASP A 146 80.72 12.56 4.95
C ASP A 146 81.03 13.40 6.19
N GLN A 147 82.01 12.93 6.94
CA GLN A 147 82.38 13.42 8.26
C GLN A 147 83.25 14.67 8.13
N ARG A 148 83.11 15.54 9.12
CA ARG A 148 83.97 16.70 9.41
C ARG A 148 85.45 16.34 9.27
N PHE A 149 86.27 17.22 8.67
CA PHE A 149 87.35 17.99 9.29
C PHE A 149 87.86 19.06 8.32
#